data_AF-A0A9P7RXC0-F1
#
_entry.id   AF-A0A9P7RXC0-F1
#
_cell.length_a   1.000
_cell.length_b   1.000
_cell.length_c   1.000
_cell.angle_alpha   90.00
_cell.angle_beta   90.00
_cell.angle_gamma   90.00
#
_symmetry.space_group_name_H-M   'P 1'
#
loop_
_entity.id
_entity.type
_entity.pdbx_description
1 polymer ?
#
loop_
_entity_poly.entity_id
_entity_poly.type
_entity_poly.pdbx_seq_one_letter_code
_entity_poly.pdbx_strand_id
1 'polypeptide(L)'
;MVAQGTSATTLEGNVIAGFNSKLNAKRTSFQTSHSGVETYLYDSYSGFSKILDNPTAYGFRDNSTYGDGADIFWGNNYHPSSYAHKYFAQDVAKVLANTVW
;
A
#
# COMPACT_ATOMS: atom_id res chain seq x y z
N MET A 1 -10.56 -0.52 -10.74
CA MET A 1 -11.51 -1.65 -10.60
C MET A 1 -12.92 -1.23 -10.21
N VAL A 2 -13.13 -0.12 -9.47
CA VAL A 2 -14.47 0.34 -9.05
C VAL A 2 -15.48 0.45 -10.21
N ALA A 3 -15.04 0.94 -11.38
CA ALA A 3 -15.88 1.02 -12.58
C ALA A 3 -16.38 -0.34 -13.11
N GLN A 4 -15.80 -1.47 -12.66
CA GLN A 4 -16.19 -2.83 -13.03
C GLN A 4 -17.24 -3.45 -12.07
N GLY A 5 -17.67 -2.70 -11.05
CA GLY A 5 -18.76 -3.08 -10.15
C GLY A 5 -18.35 -3.98 -8.98
N THR A 6 -19.31 -4.21 -8.07
CA THR A 6 -19.09 -4.84 -6.75
C THR A 6 -18.52 -6.25 -6.84
N SER A 7 -18.93 -7.06 -7.81
CA SER A 7 -18.39 -8.42 -7.99
C SER A 7 -16.88 -8.40 -8.26
N ALA A 8 -16.43 -7.46 -9.10
CA ALA A 8 -15.02 -7.32 -9.44
C ALA A 8 -14.20 -6.82 -8.24
N THR A 9 -14.70 -5.81 -7.50
CA THR A 9 -14.00 -5.27 -6.32
C THR A 9 -13.97 -6.26 -5.15
N THR A 10 -15.02 -7.07 -4.96
CA THR A 10 -15.02 -8.15 -3.96
C THR A 10 -14.02 -9.24 -4.30
N LEU A 11 -13.97 -9.66 -5.57
CA LEU A 11 -12.97 -10.63 -6.03
C LEU A 11 -11.55 -10.10 -5.85
N GLU A 12 -11.30 -8.85 -6.22
CA GLU A 12 -10.02 -8.17 -6.01
C GLU A 12 -9.61 -8.19 -4.53
N GLY A 13 -10.52 -7.83 -3.62
CA GLY A 13 -10.25 -7.88 -2.17
C GLY A 13 -9.84 -9.28 -1.69
N ASN A 14 -10.52 -10.33 -2.17
CA ASN A 14 -10.16 -11.71 -1.85
C ASN A 14 -8.78 -12.10 -2.41
N VAL A 15 -8.47 -11.68 -3.63
CA VAL A 15 -7.17 -11.94 -4.26
C VAL A 15 -6.05 -11.24 -3.50
N ILE A 16 -6.24 -9.98 -3.12
CA ILE A 16 -5.27 -9.21 -2.33
C ILE A 16 -5.05 -9.88 -0.97
N ALA A 17 -6.11 -10.25 -0.25
CA ALA A 17 -5.98 -10.94 1.03
C ALA A 17 -5.22 -12.27 0.91
N GLY A 18 -5.55 -13.07 -0.10
CA GLY A 18 -4.87 -14.34 -0.37
C GLY A 18 -3.39 -14.16 -0.76
N PHE A 19 -3.09 -13.14 -1.58
CA PHE A 19 -1.72 -12.81 -1.97
C PHE A 19 -0.90 -12.35 -0.74
N ASN A 20 -1.41 -11.40 0.05
CA ASN A 20 -0.72 -10.86 1.21
C ASN A 20 -0.41 -11.95 2.25
N SER A 21 -1.36 -12.86 2.49
CA SER A 21 -1.16 -14.02 3.37
C SER A 21 -0.03 -14.93 2.87
N LYS A 22 -0.04 -15.30 1.58
CA LYS A 22 0.98 -16.17 0.97
C LYS A 22 2.35 -15.51 0.91
N LEU A 23 2.41 -14.21 0.62
CA LEU A 23 3.65 -13.43 0.61
C LEU A 23 4.29 -13.43 2.01
N ASN A 24 3.51 -13.12 3.05
CA ASN A 24 3.97 -13.12 4.42
C ASN A 24 4.49 -14.49 4.87
N ALA A 25 3.76 -15.57 4.54
CA ALA A 25 4.18 -16.94 4.82
C ALA A 25 5.49 -17.30 4.10
N LYS A 26 5.59 -16.99 2.81
CA LYS A 26 6.81 -17.25 2.01
C LYS A 26 8.00 -16.46 2.53
N ARG A 27 7.80 -15.18 2.88
CA ARG A 27 8.84 -14.31 3.44
C ARG A 27 9.41 -14.91 4.72
N THR A 28 8.56 -15.28 5.68
CA THR A 28 8.99 -15.90 6.94
C THR A 28 9.74 -17.22 6.68
N SER A 29 9.22 -18.09 5.82
CA SER A 29 9.89 -19.34 5.46
C SER A 29 11.26 -19.12 4.80
N PHE A 30 11.39 -18.09 3.94
CA PHE A 30 12.63 -17.74 3.28
C PHE A 30 13.69 -17.28 4.28
N GLN A 31 13.35 -16.34 5.15
CA GLN A 31 14.26 -15.86 6.20
C GLN A 31 14.73 -16.99 7.12
N THR A 32 13.83 -17.88 7.53
CA THR A 32 14.20 -19.04 8.39
C THR A 32 15.15 -20.02 7.70
N SER A 33 15.01 -20.21 6.39
CA SER A 33 15.80 -21.21 5.63
C SER A 33 17.10 -20.66 5.05
N HIS A 34 17.33 -19.34 5.11
CA HIS A 34 18.53 -18.69 4.55
C HIS A 34 19.22 -17.87 5.64
N SER A 35 20.16 -18.51 6.34
CA SER A 35 21.01 -17.85 7.32
C SER A 35 21.75 -16.66 6.70
N GLY A 36 21.72 -15.52 7.39
CA GLY A 36 22.32 -14.26 6.91
C GLY A 36 21.40 -13.38 6.07
N VAL A 37 20.16 -13.81 5.79
CA VAL A 37 19.13 -12.98 5.17
C VAL A 37 18.22 -12.38 6.23
N GLU A 38 17.93 -11.10 6.10
CA GLU A 38 16.86 -10.42 6.84
C GLU A 38 15.81 -9.91 5.85
N THR A 39 14.54 -10.05 6.21
CA THR A 39 13.41 -9.62 5.40
C THR A 39 12.54 -8.66 6.19
N TYR A 40 12.03 -7.67 5.48
CA TYR A 40 11.14 -6.66 6.04
C TYR A 40 9.82 -6.69 5.28
N LEU A 41 8.72 -6.35 5.96
CA LEU A 41 7.41 -6.25 5.34
C LEU A 41 6.82 -4.88 5.63
N TYR A 42 6.51 -4.16 4.55
CA TYR A 42 5.62 -3.02 4.59
C TYR A 42 4.22 -3.48 4.14
N ASP A 43 3.22 -3.33 5.01
CA ASP A 43 1.82 -3.57 4.68
C ASP A 43 1.24 -2.37 3.93
N SER A 44 1.45 -2.35 2.62
CA SER A 44 0.91 -1.30 1.76
C SER A 44 -0.62 -1.29 1.72
N TYR A 45 -1.29 -2.43 1.94
CA TYR A 45 -2.75 -2.47 1.95
C TYR A 45 -3.29 -1.58 3.08
N SER A 46 -2.80 -1.78 4.30
CA SER A 46 -3.16 -0.94 5.44
C SER A 46 -2.74 0.52 5.23
N GLY A 47 -1.57 0.77 4.61
CA GLY A 47 -1.12 2.13 4.27
C GLY A 47 -2.07 2.87 3.33
N PHE A 48 -2.54 2.21 2.27
CA PHE A 48 -3.53 2.77 1.34
C PHE A 48 -4.89 2.96 2.04
N SER A 49 -5.43 1.93 2.69
CA SER A 49 -6.75 2.00 3.35
C SER A 49 -6.82 3.15 4.34
N LYS A 50 -5.80 3.31 5.20
CA LYS A 50 -5.75 4.40 6.19
C LYS A 50 -5.90 5.79 5.58
N ILE A 51 -5.34 6.03 4.38
CA ILE A 51 -5.44 7.31 3.69
C ILE A 51 -6.76 7.41 2.93
N LEU A 52 -7.14 6.38 2.18
CA LEU A 52 -8.35 6.38 1.34
C LEU A 52 -9.65 6.43 2.17
N ASP A 53 -9.64 5.90 3.39
CA ASP A 53 -10.76 5.94 4.32
C ASP A 53 -10.94 7.32 4.97
N ASN A 54 -9.88 8.15 5.02
CA ASN A 54 -9.92 9.49 5.59
C ASN A 54 -8.97 10.47 4.87
N PRO A 55 -9.20 10.76 3.57
CA PRO A 55 -8.24 11.48 2.73
C PRO A 55 -7.94 12.88 3.24
N THR A 56 -8.94 13.57 3.82
CA THR A 56 -8.80 14.95 4.29
C THR A 56 -7.85 15.08 5.48
N ALA A 57 -7.77 14.07 6.34
CA ALA A 57 -6.78 14.01 7.42
C ALA A 57 -5.32 13.94 6.92
N TYR A 58 -5.12 13.58 5.65
CA TYR A 58 -3.82 13.50 4.98
C TYR A 58 -3.61 14.61 3.93
N GLY A 59 -4.48 15.63 3.92
CA GLY A 59 -4.38 16.75 2.98
C GLY A 59 -4.88 16.44 1.57
N PHE A 60 -5.55 15.30 1.35
CA PHE A 60 -6.21 14.97 0.09
C PHE A 60 -7.70 15.36 0.15
N ARG A 61 -8.24 15.92 -0.93
CA ARG A 61 -9.64 16.37 -0.94
C ARG A 61 -10.64 15.21 -0.89
N ASP A 62 -10.34 14.10 -1.57
CA ASP A 62 -11.17 12.91 -1.66
C ASP A 62 -10.35 11.71 -2.18
N ASN A 63 -11.00 10.55 -2.34
CA ASN A 63 -10.39 9.28 -2.75
C ASN A 63 -10.76 8.84 -4.18
N SER A 64 -11.28 9.74 -5.01
CA SER A 64 -11.88 9.42 -6.32
C SER A 64 -11.38 10.33 -7.45
N THR A 65 -11.03 11.57 -7.14
CA THR A 65 -10.46 12.55 -8.06
C THR A 65 -9.05 12.14 -8.45
N TYR A 66 -8.71 12.30 -9.73
CA TYR A 66 -7.36 12.10 -10.27
C TYR A 66 -6.88 13.32 -11.08
N GLY A 67 -5.58 13.58 -11.07
CA GLY A 67 -4.94 14.73 -11.74
C GLY A 67 -3.64 15.19 -11.07
N ASP A 68 -3.18 16.40 -11.39
CA ASP A 68 -1.84 16.90 -11.00
C ASP A 68 -1.80 17.74 -9.71
N GLY A 69 -2.92 17.85 -9.00
CA GLY A 69 -3.06 18.69 -7.80
C GLY A 69 -2.39 18.12 -6.54
N ALA A 70 -1.82 19.00 -5.70
CA ALA A 70 -1.18 18.60 -4.44
C ALA A 70 -2.13 17.96 -3.43
N ASP A 71 -3.42 18.25 -3.54
CA ASP A 71 -4.49 17.71 -2.72
C ASP A 71 -5.22 16.54 -3.41
N ILE A 72 -4.65 15.98 -4.49
CA ILE A 72 -5.22 14.85 -5.22
C ILE A 72 -4.40 13.59 -4.91
N PHE A 73 -5.08 12.55 -4.40
CA PHE A 73 -4.45 11.28 -4.07
C PHE A 73 -4.03 10.50 -5.32
N TRP A 74 -4.84 10.51 -6.39
CA TRP A 74 -4.61 9.71 -7.58
C TRP A 74 -3.97 10.53 -8.71
N GLY A 75 -2.86 10.06 -9.29
CA GLY A 75 -2.30 10.66 -10.51
C GLY A 75 -3.06 10.26 -11.77
N ASN A 76 -3.67 9.06 -11.77
CA ASN A 76 -4.59 8.58 -12.81
C ASN A 76 -5.59 7.59 -12.20
N ASN A 77 -6.37 6.89 -13.02
CA ASN A 77 -7.39 5.93 -12.57
C ASN A 77 -6.84 4.63 -11.92
N TYR A 78 -5.54 4.57 -11.60
CA TYR A 78 -4.89 3.43 -10.98
C TYR A 78 -3.71 3.77 -10.05
N HIS A 79 -2.91 4.78 -10.38
CA HIS A 79 -1.65 5.09 -9.69
C HIS A 79 -1.82 6.26 -8.71
N PRO A 80 -1.29 6.16 -7.48
CA PRO A 80 -1.26 7.28 -6.56
C PRO A 80 -0.35 8.41 -7.06
N SER A 81 -0.57 9.62 -6.56
CA SER A 81 0.25 10.79 -6.84
C SER A 81 1.57 10.74 -6.08
N SER A 82 2.55 11.57 -6.48
CA SER A 82 3.80 11.74 -5.75
C SER A 82 3.58 12.23 -4.31
N TYR A 83 2.49 12.96 -4.07
CA TYR A 83 2.10 13.43 -2.74
C TYR A 83 1.68 12.27 -1.83
N ALA A 84 0.90 11.32 -2.36
CA ALA A 84 0.57 10.08 -1.64
C ALA A 84 1.81 9.20 -1.43
N HIS A 85 2.68 9.08 -2.44
CA HIS A 85 3.94 8.34 -2.33
C HIS A 85 4.84 8.82 -1.18
N LYS A 86 4.78 10.10 -0.80
CA LYS A 86 5.51 10.62 0.37
C LYS A 86 5.13 9.91 1.66
N TYR A 87 3.83 9.66 1.90
CA TYR A 87 3.38 8.95 3.10
C TYR A 87 3.84 7.49 3.10
N PHE A 88 3.77 6.81 1.96
CA PHE A 88 4.23 5.43 1.84
C PHE A 88 5.75 5.31 2.05
N ALA A 89 6.53 6.26 1.50
CA ALA A 89 7.96 6.32 1.73
C ALA A 89 8.31 6.53 3.22
N GLN A 90 7.54 7.37 3.92
CA GLN A 90 7.71 7.56 5.37
C GLN A 90 7.40 6.29 6.16
N ASP A 91 6.38 5.51 5.76
CA ASP A 91 6.07 4.24 6.42
C ASP A 91 7.16 3.18 6.15
N VAL A 92 7.66 3.08 4.91
CA VAL A 92 8.80 2.22 4.58
C VAL A 92 10.05 2.63 5.37
N ALA A 93 10.31 3.92 5.52
CA ALA A 93 11.43 4.40 6.34
C ALA A 93 11.31 3.97 7.81
N LYS A 94 10.10 3.92 8.37
CA LYS A 94 9.86 3.39 9.73
C LYS A 94 10.14 1.90 9.83
N VAL A 95 9.73 1.13 8.82
CA VAL A 95 10.01 -0.32 8.75
C VAL A 95 11.52 -0.58 8.77
N LEU A 96 12.30 0.30 8.14
CA LEU A 96 13.75 0.18 8.00
C LEU A 96 14.54 0.98 9.06
N ALA A 97 13.89 1.63 10.03
CA ALA A 97 14.53 2.62 10.89
C ALA A 97 15.69 2.07 11.74
N ASN A 98 15.67 0.76 12.05
CA ASN A 98 16.69 0.10 12.87
C ASN A 98 17.63 -0.78 12.04
N THR A 99 17.64 -0.60 10.72
CA THR A 99 18.55 -1.33 9.81
C THR A 99 19.87 -0.59 9.69
N VAL A 100 20.98 -1.33 9.67
CA VAL A 100 22.32 -0.76 9.48
C VAL A 100 22.55 -0.59 7.99
N TRP A 101 22.93 0.62 7.57
CA TRP A 101 23.36 0.95 6.21
C TRP A 101 24.87 1.13 6.15
#